data_AF-A0A6S7AVB5-F1
#
_entry.id   AF-A0A6S7AVB5-F1
#
_cell.length_a   1.000
_cell.length_b   1.000
_cell.length_c   1.000
_cell.angle_alpha   90.00
_cell.angle_beta   90.00
_cell.angle_gamma   90.00
#
_symmetry.space_group_name_H-M   'P 1'
#
loop_
_entity.id
_entity.type
_entity.pdbx_description
1 polymer ?
#
loop_
_entity_poly.entity_id
_entity_poly.type
_entity_poly.pdbx_seq_one_letter_code
_entity_poly.pdbx_strand_id
1 'polypeptide(L)'
;MRLTTGVQRAAIEQWQRENGTGSPMKANIFQIFYDERTRNQVDPGFIPLDNIENPRADWREYWAIREFFLNNTLNSDELYGFLSPSFGAKTGLSGRDVQHHIDSHPGHDIYTFSPFIQDSACYLNVFEQANMFHPGHVEVAHDYLKEIGVDVDLETLVMDFRTTVYCNYFVAKPSFWQTWFALTEKLFDICEKNDTTLASHLNSLTIYRLPVGMKVFLTERIASLVLALSPDLKVCPFDVRRMPLSHPSFAPFWEQMVMLDTLKASYLRNGDKSLLGGFFALRGAILKAVMGEGAAATKDGFIQTPRRVAPELLYVCLADKPLRFKYPSFVSTVHIGNQQAAGRVNTRDLAPEWEPYQAQLGSLAGCFALKGYLVKTRLQVRRIGLCTPSEFVTNHAIGGRVGAGHAHLLEPAMLDAAVLDDAMEPGTRDFVFGDALSSQRPAGNGPWIDQCADAYFTEDLLRFTAEAVEQRVLNKGEVMPFFAEERFVPGGIGMGVFLTDFWVRAITSIETVVRGCLQRYGQRIDSARMHNWVLCAERLGSYLLLNHLTNAYEHIDWRAKFTGQSNEVLQPVLTEFVLPL
;
A
#
# COMPACT_ATOMS: atom_id res chain seq x y z
N MET A 1 -60.63 19.54 -11.64
CA MET A 1 -61.06 20.95 -11.69
C MET A 1 -60.12 21.79 -10.82
N ARG A 2 -59.14 22.45 -11.42
CA ARG A 2 -58.64 23.78 -11.04
C ARG A 2 -57.66 24.20 -12.14
N LEU A 3 -58.13 25.16 -12.93
CA LEU A 3 -57.44 25.84 -14.01
C LEU A 3 -56.35 26.72 -13.39
N THR A 4 -55.09 26.47 -13.70
CA THR A 4 -54.05 27.51 -13.67
C THR A 4 -53.91 28.08 -15.07
N THR A 5 -54.05 29.39 -15.15
CA THR A 5 -54.30 30.20 -16.34
C THR A 5 -53.02 30.40 -17.16
N GLY A 6 -53.14 30.46 -18.49
CA GLY A 6 -52.03 30.66 -19.43
C GLY A 6 -51.19 31.92 -19.22
N VAL A 7 -51.61 32.83 -18.32
CA VAL A 7 -50.90 34.05 -17.94
C VAL A 7 -49.71 33.75 -17.00
N GLN A 8 -49.78 32.74 -16.14
CA GLN A 8 -48.64 32.34 -15.29
C GLN A 8 -47.55 31.61 -16.10
N ARG A 9 -47.92 30.84 -17.12
CA ARG A 9 -46.96 30.15 -17.98
C ARG A 9 -46.18 31.14 -18.86
N ALA A 10 -46.87 32.14 -19.42
CA ALA A 10 -46.24 33.21 -20.17
C ALA A 10 -45.33 34.10 -19.29
N ALA A 11 -45.72 34.37 -18.04
CA ALA A 11 -44.89 35.12 -17.09
C ALA A 11 -43.66 34.33 -16.62
N ILE A 12 -43.75 33.00 -16.47
CA ILE A 12 -42.61 32.13 -16.16
C ILE A 12 -41.68 31.99 -17.37
N GLU A 13 -42.21 31.84 -18.59
CA GLU A 13 -41.44 31.80 -19.83
C GLU A 13 -40.83 33.16 -20.19
N GLN A 14 -41.45 34.25 -19.78
CA GLN A 14 -40.91 35.60 -19.94
C GLN A 14 -39.85 35.89 -18.86
N TRP A 15 -40.07 35.48 -17.60
CA TRP A 15 -39.04 35.52 -16.55
C TRP A 15 -37.83 34.61 -16.88
N GLN A 16 -38.03 33.45 -17.51
CA GLN A 16 -36.97 32.58 -18.01
C GLN A 16 -36.30 33.10 -19.29
N ARG A 17 -36.94 33.98 -20.06
CA ARG A 17 -36.31 34.67 -21.21
C ARG A 17 -35.57 35.95 -20.80
N GLU A 18 -36.04 36.61 -19.75
CA GLU A 18 -35.47 37.85 -19.20
C GLU A 18 -34.40 37.58 -18.15
N ASN A 19 -34.41 36.42 -17.48
CA ASN A 19 -33.38 35.96 -16.52
C ASN A 19 -32.67 34.65 -16.92
N GLY A 20 -32.99 34.09 -18.09
CA GLY A 20 -32.33 32.91 -18.64
C GLY A 20 -31.04 33.26 -19.35
N THR A 21 -30.02 33.51 -18.54
CA THR A 21 -28.60 33.15 -18.68
C THR A 21 -27.94 33.92 -17.55
N GLY A 22 -28.01 33.40 -16.32
CA GLY A 22 -26.97 33.75 -15.37
C GLY A 22 -25.65 33.40 -16.05
N SER A 23 -24.72 34.35 -16.17
CA SER A 23 -23.40 34.06 -16.72
C SER A 23 -22.89 32.77 -16.08
N PRO A 24 -22.34 31.82 -16.87
CA PRO A 24 -21.82 30.58 -16.32
C PRO A 24 -20.88 30.94 -15.17
N MET A 25 -21.15 30.39 -13.98
CA MET A 25 -20.27 30.61 -12.82
C MET A 25 -18.87 30.21 -13.23
N LYS A 26 -17.91 31.10 -13.03
CA LYS A 26 -16.52 30.83 -13.36
C LYS A 26 -16.04 29.62 -12.54
N ALA A 27 -15.45 28.64 -13.22
CA ALA A 27 -14.87 27.46 -12.58
C ALA A 27 -13.34 27.62 -12.48
N ASN A 28 -12.84 27.72 -11.24
CA ASN A 28 -11.41 27.73 -10.95
C ASN A 28 -10.99 26.30 -10.61
N ILE A 29 -10.58 25.56 -11.63
CA ILE A 29 -10.24 24.14 -11.49
C ILE A 29 -8.72 24.01 -11.47
N PHE A 30 -8.20 23.63 -10.32
CA PHE A 30 -6.79 23.44 -10.08
C PHE A 30 -6.40 21.97 -10.28
N GLN A 31 -5.20 21.72 -10.81
CA GLN A 31 -4.59 20.40 -10.81
C GLN A 31 -3.28 20.43 -10.03
N ILE A 32 -3.20 19.58 -9.00
CA ILE A 32 -2.06 19.51 -8.09
C ILE A 32 -0.88 18.84 -8.79
N PHE A 33 0.35 19.35 -8.59
CA PHE A 33 1.58 18.68 -8.99
C PHE A 33 2.60 18.63 -7.84
N TYR A 34 3.47 17.63 -7.87
CA TYR A 34 4.42 17.33 -6.78
C TYR A 34 5.89 17.42 -7.22
N ASP A 35 6.14 17.46 -8.52
CA ASP A 35 7.47 17.51 -9.11
C ASP A 35 7.38 18.05 -10.55
N GLU A 36 8.53 18.30 -11.18
CA GLU A 36 8.58 18.75 -12.57
C GLU A 36 7.90 17.77 -13.55
N ARG A 37 7.89 16.47 -13.24
CA ARG A 37 7.22 15.48 -14.10
C ARG A 37 5.71 15.68 -14.08
N THR A 38 5.10 15.74 -12.91
CA THR A 38 3.66 15.93 -12.72
C THR A 38 3.22 17.33 -13.11
N ARG A 39 4.09 18.34 -12.95
CA ARG A 39 3.87 19.70 -13.46
C ARG A 39 3.71 19.72 -14.98
N ASN A 40 4.58 19.01 -15.70
CA ASN A 40 4.50 18.88 -17.16
C ASN A 40 3.32 18.02 -17.64
N GLN A 41 2.61 17.33 -16.72
CA GLN A 41 1.43 16.54 -17.01
C GLN A 41 0.11 17.27 -16.68
N VAL A 42 0.19 18.50 -16.16
CA VAL A 42 -1.01 19.31 -15.89
C VAL A 42 -1.77 19.53 -17.20
N ASP A 43 -3.07 19.21 -17.19
CA ASP A 43 -3.95 19.42 -18.33
C ASP A 43 -4.04 20.94 -18.62
N PRO A 44 -3.87 21.38 -19.88
CA PRO A 44 -3.94 22.80 -20.23
C PRO A 44 -5.28 23.49 -19.90
N GLY A 45 -6.35 22.71 -19.68
CA GLY A 45 -7.65 23.21 -19.24
C GLY A 45 -7.74 23.47 -17.73
N PHE A 46 -6.70 23.15 -16.94
CA PHE A 46 -6.66 23.36 -15.50
C PHE A 46 -5.57 24.35 -15.09
N ILE A 47 -5.76 24.95 -13.91
CA ILE A 47 -4.80 25.85 -13.28
C ILE A 47 -3.77 25.00 -12.51
N PRO A 48 -2.46 25.11 -12.80
CA PRO A 48 -1.46 24.35 -12.04
C PRO A 48 -1.43 24.81 -10.58
N LEU A 49 -1.51 23.87 -9.63
CA LEU A 49 -1.36 24.12 -8.21
C LEU A 49 -0.10 23.44 -7.66
N ASP A 50 0.84 24.27 -7.21
CA ASP A 50 2.15 23.84 -6.74
C ASP A 50 2.05 23.15 -5.38
N ASN A 51 2.61 21.93 -5.31
CA ASN A 51 2.86 21.21 -4.07
C ASN A 51 4.20 20.48 -4.15
N ILE A 52 5.26 21.13 -4.64
CA ILE A 52 6.62 20.57 -4.71
C ILE A 52 7.25 20.44 -3.32
N GLU A 53 7.14 21.46 -2.46
CA GLU A 53 7.76 21.41 -1.12
C GLU A 53 7.16 20.30 -0.25
N ASN A 54 5.83 20.12 -0.33
CA ASN A 54 5.04 19.05 0.28
C ASN A 54 5.58 18.51 1.62
N PRO A 55 5.74 19.36 2.66
CA PRO A 55 6.32 18.94 3.94
C PRO A 55 5.50 17.85 4.64
N ARG A 56 4.23 17.68 4.23
CA ARG A 56 3.27 16.71 4.78
C ARG A 56 2.77 15.74 3.71
N ALA A 57 3.71 15.08 3.04
CA ALA A 57 3.41 14.08 2.02
C ALA A 57 2.54 12.92 2.53
N ASP A 58 2.48 12.69 3.84
CA ASP A 58 1.60 11.73 4.50
C ASP A 58 0.10 12.07 4.36
N TRP A 59 -0.24 13.32 4.06
CA TRP A 59 -1.60 13.80 3.81
C TRP A 59 -2.01 13.86 2.33
N ARG A 60 -1.09 13.53 1.40
CA ARG A 60 -1.37 13.45 -0.04
C ARG A 60 -1.99 14.75 -0.58
N GLU A 61 -3.02 14.68 -1.43
CA GLU A 61 -3.72 15.83 -2.01
C GLU A 61 -4.36 16.74 -0.96
N TYR A 62 -4.72 16.23 0.23
CA TYR A 62 -5.33 17.04 1.29
C TYR A 62 -4.45 18.23 1.68
N TRP A 63 -3.13 18.01 1.74
CA TRP A 63 -2.19 19.05 2.16
C TRP A 63 -2.23 20.28 1.24
N ALA A 64 -2.19 20.07 -0.08
CA ALA A 64 -2.26 21.17 -1.05
C ALA A 64 -3.60 21.92 -0.98
N ILE A 65 -4.70 21.20 -0.79
CA ILE A 65 -6.03 21.78 -0.64
C ILE A 65 -6.06 22.62 0.65
N ARG A 66 -5.62 22.06 1.77
CA ARG A 66 -5.56 22.74 3.06
C ARG A 66 -4.76 24.05 2.99
N GLU A 67 -3.56 24.01 2.45
CA GLU A 67 -2.74 25.22 2.28
C GLU A 67 -3.42 26.27 1.40
N PHE A 68 -4.15 25.85 0.36
CA PHE A 68 -4.92 26.79 -0.45
C PHE A 68 -6.01 27.48 0.37
N PHE A 69 -6.79 26.74 1.16
CA PHE A 69 -7.86 27.29 2.00
C PHE A 69 -7.35 28.19 3.13
N LEU A 70 -6.19 27.87 3.73
CA LEU A 70 -5.60 28.68 4.79
C LEU A 70 -5.04 30.01 4.28
N ASN A 71 -4.59 30.04 3.02
CA ASN A 71 -3.89 31.20 2.46
C ASN A 71 -4.75 32.03 1.47
N ASN A 72 -5.98 31.60 1.15
CA ASN A 72 -6.85 32.27 0.19
C ASN A 72 -8.30 32.39 0.67
N THR A 73 -8.97 33.46 0.24
CA THR A 73 -10.42 33.61 0.40
C THR A 73 -11.12 33.25 -0.90
N LEU A 74 -12.08 32.33 -0.86
CA LEU A 74 -12.85 31.93 -2.04
C LEU A 74 -13.98 32.91 -2.35
N ASN A 75 -14.25 33.14 -3.63
CA ASN A 75 -15.41 33.89 -4.10
C ASN A 75 -16.65 32.99 -4.05
N SER A 76 -17.67 33.38 -3.27
CA SER A 76 -18.91 32.61 -3.08
C SER A 76 -19.70 32.36 -4.36
N ASP A 77 -19.50 33.18 -5.39
CA ASP A 77 -20.23 33.12 -6.67
C ASP A 77 -19.48 32.32 -7.75
N GLU A 78 -18.40 31.64 -7.38
CA GLU A 78 -17.56 30.84 -8.28
C GLU A 78 -17.55 29.36 -7.89
N LEU A 79 -17.02 28.52 -8.77
CA LEU A 79 -16.79 27.10 -8.54
C LEU A 79 -15.29 26.84 -8.36
N TYR A 80 -14.96 25.83 -7.55
CA TYR A 80 -13.58 25.43 -7.26
C TYR A 80 -13.44 23.92 -7.34
N GLY A 81 -12.37 23.45 -7.98
CA GLY A 81 -11.98 22.05 -7.99
C GLY A 81 -10.48 21.93 -7.73
N PHE A 82 -10.07 20.87 -7.04
CA PHE A 82 -8.67 20.57 -6.77
C PHE A 82 -8.44 19.12 -7.17
N LEU A 83 -7.94 18.87 -8.37
CA LEU A 83 -7.87 17.55 -8.98
C LEU A 83 -6.47 16.94 -8.80
N SER A 84 -6.42 15.63 -8.53
CA SER A 84 -5.18 14.85 -8.47
C SER A 84 -4.42 14.90 -9.81
N PRO A 85 -3.08 14.80 -9.81
CA PRO A 85 -2.32 14.57 -11.04
C PRO A 85 -2.76 13.30 -11.79
N SER A 86 -3.37 12.33 -11.10
CA SER A 86 -3.89 11.11 -11.72
C SER A 86 -5.30 11.24 -12.33
N PHE A 87 -5.93 12.42 -12.26
CA PHE A 87 -7.33 12.63 -12.69
C PHE A 87 -7.59 12.07 -14.10
N GLY A 88 -6.89 12.59 -15.12
CA GLY A 88 -7.11 12.16 -16.51
C GLY A 88 -6.83 10.67 -16.73
N ALA A 89 -5.83 10.11 -16.05
CA ALA A 89 -5.52 8.68 -16.14
C ALA A 89 -6.59 7.78 -15.49
N LYS A 90 -7.31 8.29 -14.50
CA LYS A 90 -8.34 7.55 -13.74
C LYS A 90 -9.73 7.71 -14.32
N THR A 91 -10.06 8.91 -14.81
CA THR A 91 -11.39 9.25 -15.31
C THR A 91 -11.50 9.16 -16.82
N GLY A 92 -10.38 9.26 -17.55
CA GLY A 92 -10.37 9.40 -19.00
C GLY A 92 -10.86 10.78 -19.48
N LEU A 93 -11.01 11.76 -18.58
CA LEU A 93 -11.54 13.09 -18.88
C LEU A 93 -10.41 14.12 -19.00
N SER A 94 -10.56 15.03 -19.96
CA SER A 94 -9.72 16.23 -20.09
C SER A 94 -10.32 17.43 -19.37
N GLY A 95 -9.54 18.50 -19.19
CA GLY A 95 -10.05 19.77 -18.68
C GLY A 95 -11.15 20.37 -19.55
N ARG A 96 -11.10 20.12 -20.87
CA ARG A 96 -12.17 20.51 -21.79
C ARG A 96 -13.47 19.77 -21.52
N ASP A 97 -13.42 18.46 -21.24
CA ASP A 97 -14.62 17.67 -20.94
C ASP A 97 -15.30 18.15 -19.65
N VAL A 98 -14.48 18.46 -18.63
CA VAL A 98 -14.95 18.99 -17.34
C VAL A 98 -15.61 20.36 -17.53
N GLN A 99 -14.93 21.29 -18.21
CA GLN A 99 -15.47 22.63 -18.46
C GLN A 99 -16.77 22.57 -19.28
N HIS A 100 -16.79 21.78 -20.35
CA HIS A 100 -17.98 21.60 -21.18
C HIS A 100 -19.16 21.03 -20.37
N HIS A 101 -18.90 20.08 -19.47
CA HIS A 101 -19.95 19.52 -18.61
C HIS A 101 -20.56 20.57 -17.68
N ILE A 102 -19.73 21.40 -17.04
CA ILE A 102 -20.18 22.49 -16.16
C ILE A 102 -20.98 23.53 -16.96
N ASP A 103 -20.45 23.98 -18.09
CA ASP A 103 -21.08 25.01 -18.93
C ASP A 103 -22.42 24.54 -19.52
N SER A 104 -22.54 23.24 -19.82
CA SER A 104 -23.77 22.65 -20.35
C SER A 104 -24.86 22.43 -19.29
N HIS A 105 -24.50 22.49 -18.00
CA HIS A 105 -25.42 22.20 -16.89
C HIS A 105 -25.32 23.25 -15.77
N PRO A 106 -25.52 24.55 -16.03
CA PRO A 106 -25.32 25.59 -15.03
C PRO A 106 -26.31 25.47 -13.86
N GLY A 107 -25.96 26.09 -12.73
CA GLY A 107 -26.85 26.23 -11.57
C GLY A 107 -26.80 25.11 -10.53
N HIS A 108 -25.85 24.17 -10.67
CA HIS A 108 -25.57 23.14 -9.67
C HIS A 108 -24.56 23.64 -8.63
N ASP A 109 -24.62 23.06 -7.43
CA ASP A 109 -23.73 23.38 -6.31
C ASP A 109 -22.43 22.58 -6.39
N ILE A 110 -22.48 21.41 -7.03
CA ILE A 110 -21.36 20.49 -7.18
C ILE A 110 -21.50 19.64 -8.45
N TYR A 111 -20.37 19.41 -9.11
CA TYR A 111 -20.20 18.54 -10.26
C TYR A 111 -19.22 17.42 -9.89
N THR A 112 -19.60 16.17 -10.10
CA THR A 112 -18.81 14.99 -9.68
C THR A 112 -18.33 14.17 -10.86
N PHE A 113 -17.10 13.66 -10.77
CA PHE A 113 -16.39 12.95 -11.86
C PHE A 113 -15.82 11.61 -11.38
N SER A 114 -16.51 10.95 -10.46
CA SER A 114 -16.10 9.66 -9.91
C SER A 114 -16.11 8.57 -10.98
N PRO A 115 -14.96 7.96 -11.32
CA PRO A 115 -14.94 6.83 -12.24
C PRO A 115 -15.46 5.58 -11.54
N PHE A 116 -15.34 4.41 -12.19
CA PHE A 116 -15.45 3.12 -11.51
C PHE A 116 -16.86 2.78 -10.99
N ILE A 117 -17.83 2.65 -11.91
CA ILE A 117 -19.23 2.33 -11.55
C ILE A 117 -19.36 1.11 -10.62
N GLN A 118 -18.51 0.10 -10.75
CA GLN A 118 -18.57 -1.06 -9.87
C GLN A 118 -18.29 -0.73 -8.41
N ASP A 119 -17.47 0.29 -8.14
CA ASP A 119 -17.14 0.72 -6.78
C ASP A 119 -18.33 1.47 -6.17
N SER A 120 -19.03 2.30 -6.95
CA SER A 120 -20.25 2.96 -6.47
C SER A 120 -21.43 2.00 -6.40
N ALA A 121 -21.58 1.09 -7.36
CA ALA A 121 -22.78 0.27 -7.51
C ALA A 121 -22.76 -1.01 -6.66
N CYS A 122 -21.61 -1.68 -6.51
CA CYS A 122 -21.57 -2.97 -5.81
C CYS A 122 -21.52 -2.86 -4.29
N TYR A 123 -21.35 -1.65 -3.76
CA TYR A 123 -21.27 -1.37 -2.33
C TYR A 123 -22.43 -0.45 -1.90
N LEU A 124 -22.91 -0.62 -0.68
CA LEU A 124 -23.99 0.17 -0.08
C LEU A 124 -23.60 1.64 0.01
N ASN A 125 -22.35 1.90 0.36
CA ASN A 125 -21.73 3.22 0.41
C ASN A 125 -20.19 3.13 0.29
N VAL A 126 -19.55 4.29 0.28
CA VAL A 126 -18.09 4.42 0.17
C VAL A 126 -17.30 3.88 1.38
N PHE A 127 -17.92 3.74 2.54
CA PHE A 127 -17.29 3.21 3.76
C PHE A 127 -17.26 1.68 3.76
N GLU A 128 -18.32 1.02 3.27
CA GLU A 128 -18.33 -0.42 3.00
C GLU A 128 -17.22 -0.79 2.01
N GLN A 129 -17.15 -0.03 0.91
CA GLN A 129 -16.10 -0.17 -0.10
C GLN A 129 -14.72 0.01 0.55
N ALA A 130 -14.52 1.09 1.29
CA ALA A 130 -13.25 1.35 1.95
C ALA A 130 -12.86 0.21 2.90
N ASN A 131 -13.78 -0.34 3.68
CA ASN A 131 -13.51 -1.44 4.59
C ASN A 131 -13.06 -2.71 3.84
N MET A 132 -13.68 -3.02 2.70
CA MET A 132 -13.25 -4.14 1.85
C MET A 132 -11.81 -3.98 1.34
N PHE A 133 -11.38 -2.75 1.00
CA PHE A 133 -10.02 -2.49 0.54
C PHE A 133 -9.02 -2.24 1.68
N HIS A 134 -9.51 -1.77 2.82
CA HIS A 134 -8.77 -1.32 4.00
C HIS A 134 -9.47 -1.81 5.28
N PRO A 135 -9.33 -3.10 5.66
CA PRO A 135 -10.03 -3.65 6.81
C PRO A 135 -9.79 -2.86 8.09
N GLY A 136 -10.85 -2.57 8.85
CA GLY A 136 -10.82 -1.69 10.02
C GLY A 136 -11.21 -0.24 9.73
N HIS A 137 -11.46 0.11 8.46
CA HIS A 137 -11.80 1.49 8.07
C HIS A 137 -13.17 1.92 8.61
N VAL A 138 -14.18 1.05 8.59
CA VAL A 138 -15.53 1.45 9.02
C VAL A 138 -15.57 1.77 10.52
N GLU A 139 -14.84 1.00 11.33
CA GLU A 139 -14.72 1.21 12.77
C GLU A 139 -14.02 2.53 13.09
N VAL A 140 -12.90 2.81 12.40
CA VAL A 140 -12.17 4.06 12.58
C VAL A 140 -12.99 5.26 12.10
N ALA A 141 -13.76 5.11 11.02
CA ALA A 141 -14.67 6.15 10.54
C ALA A 141 -15.79 6.42 11.55
N HIS A 142 -16.39 5.38 12.14
CA HIS A 142 -17.39 5.53 13.20
C HIS A 142 -16.82 6.24 14.43
N ASP A 143 -15.63 5.83 14.90
CA ASP A 143 -14.98 6.46 16.05
C ASP A 143 -14.70 7.94 15.79
N TYR A 144 -14.23 8.29 14.59
CA TYR A 144 -14.04 9.68 14.18
C TYR A 144 -15.34 10.47 14.18
N LEU A 145 -16.41 9.95 13.57
CA LEU A 145 -17.70 10.65 13.49
C LEU A 145 -18.30 10.89 14.87
N LYS A 146 -18.19 9.88 15.74
CA LYS A 146 -18.58 9.99 17.14
C LYS A 146 -17.77 11.07 17.88
N GLU A 147 -16.45 11.10 17.70
CA GLU A 147 -15.57 12.09 18.30
C GLU A 147 -15.94 13.52 17.89
N ILE A 148 -16.32 13.73 16.62
CA ILE A 148 -16.68 15.05 16.11
C ILE A 148 -18.17 15.41 16.28
N GLY A 149 -18.97 14.53 16.87
CA GLY A 149 -20.39 14.73 17.17
C GLY A 149 -21.33 14.60 15.97
N VAL A 150 -20.96 13.83 14.94
CA VAL A 150 -21.79 13.57 13.76
C VAL A 150 -22.52 12.24 13.94
N ASP A 151 -23.85 12.31 14.08
CA ASP A 151 -24.71 11.14 14.25
C ASP A 151 -25.11 10.55 12.89
N VAL A 152 -24.42 9.48 12.49
CA VAL A 152 -24.72 8.74 11.27
C VAL A 152 -24.31 7.28 11.43
N ASP A 153 -25.20 6.39 11.03
CA ASP A 153 -24.93 4.96 10.97
C ASP A 153 -24.40 4.58 9.58
N LEU A 154 -23.09 4.41 9.47
CA LEU A 154 -22.42 4.03 8.23
C LEU A 154 -22.85 2.67 7.70
N GLU A 155 -23.36 1.77 8.54
CA GLU A 155 -23.78 0.43 8.09
C GLU A 155 -25.14 0.43 7.40
N THR A 156 -25.96 1.45 7.68
CA THR A 156 -27.30 1.63 7.07
C THR A 156 -27.38 2.80 6.11
N LEU A 157 -26.34 3.64 6.04
CA LEU A 157 -26.24 4.75 5.10
C LEU A 157 -26.19 4.23 3.65
N VAL A 158 -27.20 4.55 2.85
CA VAL A 158 -27.23 4.19 1.43
C VAL A 158 -26.76 5.36 0.58
N MET A 159 -25.79 5.11 -0.31
CA MET A 159 -25.35 6.08 -1.31
C MET A 159 -25.60 5.51 -2.69
N ASP A 160 -26.10 6.30 -3.63
CA ASP A 160 -26.08 5.96 -5.05
C ASP A 160 -24.91 6.68 -5.74
N PHE A 161 -24.79 6.50 -7.06
CA PHE A 161 -23.72 7.10 -7.84
C PHE A 161 -23.67 8.64 -7.72
N ARG A 162 -24.82 9.31 -7.51
CA ARG A 162 -24.88 10.78 -7.43
C ARG A 162 -24.17 11.30 -6.19
N THR A 163 -24.27 10.57 -5.08
CA THR A 163 -23.65 10.95 -3.79
C THR A 163 -22.31 10.25 -3.53
N THR A 164 -21.78 9.54 -4.54
CA THR A 164 -20.51 8.82 -4.43
C THR A 164 -19.37 9.61 -5.09
N VAL A 165 -18.49 10.14 -4.24
CA VAL A 165 -17.24 10.81 -4.62
C VAL A 165 -16.04 9.97 -4.18
N TYR A 166 -15.18 9.63 -5.14
CA TYR A 166 -13.87 9.02 -4.86
C TYR A 166 -12.75 10.03 -5.06
N CYS A 167 -11.81 10.05 -4.12
CA CYS A 167 -10.70 11.02 -4.11
C CYS A 167 -11.22 12.47 -4.16
N ASN A 168 -10.54 13.35 -4.87
CA ASN A 168 -10.88 14.76 -5.04
C ASN A 168 -11.45 15.08 -6.44
N TYR A 169 -12.21 14.16 -7.04
CA TYR A 169 -12.72 14.29 -8.42
C TYR A 169 -14.07 15.02 -8.48
N PHE A 170 -14.09 16.26 -8.01
CA PHE A 170 -15.27 17.11 -8.01
C PHE A 170 -14.93 18.60 -8.12
N VAL A 171 -15.91 19.38 -8.55
CA VAL A 171 -15.87 20.84 -8.63
C VAL A 171 -17.11 21.38 -7.92
N ALA A 172 -16.96 22.24 -6.93
CA ALA A 172 -18.06 22.66 -6.06
C ALA A 172 -17.98 24.14 -5.67
N LYS A 173 -19.11 24.68 -5.21
CA LYS A 173 -19.17 26.01 -4.61
C LYS A 173 -18.41 26.06 -3.27
N PRO A 174 -17.94 27.25 -2.84
CA PRO A 174 -17.27 27.42 -1.57
C PRO A 174 -18.04 26.91 -0.35
N SER A 175 -19.38 27.00 -0.35
CA SER A 175 -20.19 26.50 0.76
C SER A 175 -20.01 24.99 0.98
N PHE A 176 -19.96 24.19 -0.08
CA PHE A 176 -19.66 22.75 0.00
C PHE A 176 -18.25 22.53 0.54
N TRP A 177 -17.27 23.22 -0.03
CA TRP A 177 -15.87 23.09 0.39
C TRP A 177 -15.64 23.50 1.84
N GLN A 178 -16.33 24.52 2.35
CA GLN A 178 -16.26 24.92 3.75
C GLN A 178 -16.75 23.81 4.69
N THR A 179 -17.86 23.14 4.35
CA THR A 179 -18.34 22.00 5.13
C THR A 179 -17.36 20.84 5.09
N TRP A 180 -16.87 20.48 3.90
CA TRP A 180 -15.86 19.43 3.74
C TRP A 180 -14.59 19.77 4.54
N PHE A 181 -14.09 21.00 4.41
CA PHE A 181 -12.86 21.46 5.05
C PHE A 181 -12.97 21.50 6.58
N ALA A 182 -14.13 21.89 7.11
CA ALA A 182 -14.37 21.87 8.55
C ALA A 182 -14.32 20.45 9.14
N LEU A 183 -14.83 19.45 8.41
CA LEU A 183 -14.73 18.06 8.84
C LEU A 183 -13.29 17.56 8.74
N THR A 184 -12.61 17.79 7.62
CA THR A 184 -11.23 17.33 7.44
C THR A 184 -10.23 18.03 8.36
N GLU A 185 -10.45 19.28 8.77
CA GLU A 185 -9.58 19.94 9.77
C GLU A 185 -9.73 19.30 11.16
N LYS A 186 -10.93 18.86 11.55
CA LYS A 186 -11.07 18.08 12.80
C LYS A 186 -10.31 16.75 12.71
N LEU A 187 -10.35 16.10 11.55
CA LEU A 187 -9.58 14.88 11.30
C LEU A 187 -8.08 15.14 11.38
N PHE A 188 -7.62 16.24 10.76
CA PHE A 188 -6.25 16.71 10.83
C PHE A 188 -5.81 16.92 12.27
N ASP A 189 -6.55 17.71 13.05
CA ASP A 189 -6.24 18.00 14.45
C ASP A 189 -6.12 16.75 15.32
N ILE A 190 -7.03 15.77 15.14
CA ILE A 190 -6.96 14.48 15.87
C ILE A 190 -5.67 13.73 15.50
N CYS A 191 -5.37 13.62 14.21
CA CYS A 191 -4.20 12.90 13.73
C CYS A 191 -2.88 13.57 14.17
N GLU A 192 -2.82 14.90 14.19
CA GLU A 192 -1.61 15.65 14.53
C GLU A 192 -1.33 15.71 16.03
N LYS A 193 -2.38 15.76 16.86
CA LYS A 193 -2.20 15.65 18.33
C LYS A 193 -1.60 14.29 18.70
N ASN A 194 -2.02 13.23 18.01
CA ASN A 194 -1.48 11.88 18.13
C ASN A 194 -1.41 11.34 19.57
N ASP A 195 -2.40 11.69 20.39
CA ASP A 195 -2.45 11.43 21.83
C ASP A 195 -3.59 10.46 22.24
N THR A 196 -4.39 10.00 21.28
CA THR A 196 -5.52 9.08 21.50
C THR A 196 -5.38 7.78 20.70
N THR A 197 -6.11 6.75 21.13
CA THR A 197 -6.24 5.49 20.38
C THR A 197 -6.81 5.71 18.99
N LEU A 198 -7.78 6.62 18.84
CA LEU A 198 -8.34 6.99 17.54
C LEU A 198 -7.26 7.60 16.63
N ALA A 199 -6.45 8.53 17.13
CA ALA A 199 -5.36 9.13 16.37
C ALA A 199 -4.33 8.07 15.93
N SER A 200 -3.98 7.13 16.82
CA SER A 200 -3.11 6.01 16.48
C SER A 200 -3.68 5.15 15.33
N HIS A 201 -4.97 4.85 15.36
CA HIS A 201 -5.62 4.08 14.29
C HIS A 201 -5.70 4.87 12.98
N LEU A 202 -6.00 6.16 13.02
CA LEU A 202 -6.05 7.02 11.84
C LEU A 202 -4.67 7.18 11.18
N ASN A 203 -3.61 7.28 11.99
CA ASN A 203 -2.23 7.36 11.49
C ASN A 203 -1.66 6.00 11.07
N SER A 204 -2.27 4.89 11.48
CA SER A 204 -1.80 3.54 11.14
C SER A 204 -1.83 3.31 9.63
N LEU A 205 -0.78 2.67 9.12
CA LEU A 205 -0.66 2.34 7.70
C LEU A 205 -1.66 1.22 7.35
N THR A 206 -2.33 1.39 6.20
CA THR A 206 -3.22 0.38 5.63
C THR A 206 -2.73 -0.09 4.27
N ILE A 207 -3.37 -1.15 3.78
CA ILE A 207 -2.98 -1.83 2.54
C ILE A 207 -3.27 -0.94 1.35
N TYR A 208 -2.21 -0.57 0.64
CA TYR A 208 -2.28 0.12 -0.63
C TYR A 208 -1.00 -0.16 -1.42
N ARG A 209 -0.91 0.28 -2.69
CA ARG A 209 0.27 0.03 -3.56
C ARG A 209 1.58 0.42 -2.89
N LEU A 210 1.53 1.48 -2.09
CA LEU A 210 2.51 1.85 -1.07
C LEU A 210 1.73 2.06 0.24
N PRO A 211 2.25 1.67 1.41
CA PRO A 211 1.56 1.93 2.67
C PRO A 211 1.22 3.41 2.84
N VAL A 212 -0.05 3.69 3.14
CA VAL A 212 -0.59 5.05 3.38
C VAL A 212 -1.43 4.99 4.65
N GLY A 213 -1.44 6.07 5.44
CA GLY A 213 -2.24 6.15 6.67
C GLY A 213 -3.74 6.03 6.39
N MET A 214 -4.49 5.37 7.29
CA MET A 214 -5.94 5.22 7.20
C MET A 214 -6.66 6.57 7.02
N LYS A 215 -6.13 7.64 7.63
CA LYS A 215 -6.60 9.02 7.53
C LYS A 215 -6.81 9.51 6.10
N VAL A 216 -5.93 9.13 5.16
CA VAL A 216 -6.05 9.56 3.75
C VAL A 216 -7.31 8.98 3.13
N PHE A 217 -7.57 7.69 3.36
CA PHE A 217 -8.75 7.04 2.81
C PHE A 217 -10.02 7.58 3.45
N LEU A 218 -10.00 7.91 4.75
CA LEU A 218 -11.12 8.58 5.39
C LEU A 218 -11.38 9.98 4.80
N THR A 219 -10.35 10.79 4.57
CA THR A 219 -10.45 12.11 3.91
C THR A 219 -11.14 12.02 2.54
N GLU A 220 -10.79 11.01 1.73
CA GLU A 220 -11.42 10.79 0.41
C GLU A 220 -12.93 10.53 0.50
N ARG A 221 -13.44 10.04 1.64
CA ARG A 221 -14.88 9.72 1.82
C ARG A 221 -15.68 10.88 2.39
N ILE A 222 -15.04 11.92 2.92
CA ILE A 222 -15.73 13.07 3.51
C ILE A 222 -16.62 13.79 2.49
N ALA A 223 -16.22 13.88 1.22
CA ALA A 223 -17.06 14.51 0.19
C ALA A 223 -18.39 13.76 0.00
N SER A 224 -18.35 12.42 -0.05
CA SER A 224 -19.55 11.59 -0.12
C SER A 224 -20.41 11.70 1.14
N LEU A 225 -19.78 11.82 2.32
CA LEU A 225 -20.49 12.04 3.57
C LEU A 225 -21.24 13.39 3.56
N VAL A 226 -20.59 14.47 3.16
CA VAL A 226 -21.24 15.80 3.05
C VAL A 226 -22.43 15.74 2.10
N LEU A 227 -22.28 15.09 0.94
CA LEU A 227 -23.37 14.90 -0.02
C LEU A 227 -24.54 14.11 0.58
N ALA A 228 -24.25 13.02 1.29
CA ALA A 228 -25.28 12.18 1.89
C ALA A 228 -26.03 12.88 3.04
N LEU A 229 -25.36 13.78 3.77
CA LEU A 229 -25.96 14.56 4.86
C LEU A 229 -26.62 15.87 4.40
N SER A 230 -26.47 16.24 3.13
CA SER A 230 -26.95 17.52 2.58
C SER A 230 -27.85 17.28 1.35
N PRO A 231 -29.06 16.71 1.52
CA PRO A 231 -29.92 16.31 0.41
C PRO A 231 -30.43 17.48 -0.45
N ASP A 232 -30.32 18.72 0.04
CA ASP A 232 -30.74 19.94 -0.67
C ASP A 232 -29.71 20.42 -1.71
N LEU A 233 -28.49 19.87 -1.70
CA LEU A 233 -27.46 20.23 -2.69
C LEU A 233 -27.86 19.79 -4.10
N LYS A 234 -27.72 20.69 -5.06
CA LYS A 234 -27.89 20.38 -6.48
C LYS A 234 -26.62 19.72 -7.01
N VAL A 235 -26.66 18.40 -7.17
CA VAL A 235 -25.54 17.59 -7.66
C VAL A 235 -25.69 17.31 -9.16
N CYS A 236 -24.63 17.53 -9.93
CA CYS A 236 -24.54 17.17 -11.35
C CYS A 236 -23.43 16.12 -11.57
N PRO A 237 -23.76 14.82 -11.59
CA PRO A 237 -22.76 13.80 -11.85
C PRO A 237 -22.45 13.68 -13.34
N PHE A 238 -21.18 13.45 -13.67
CA PHE A 238 -20.76 13.11 -15.03
C PHE A 238 -21.26 11.72 -15.45
N ASP A 239 -21.49 11.52 -16.75
CA ASP A 239 -21.97 10.23 -17.27
C ASP A 239 -20.93 9.12 -17.06
N VAL A 240 -21.22 8.21 -16.13
CA VAL A 240 -20.35 7.10 -15.76
C VAL A 240 -20.05 6.13 -16.91
N ARG A 241 -20.92 6.07 -17.93
CA ARG A 241 -20.68 5.24 -19.14
C ARG A 241 -19.47 5.71 -19.94
N ARG A 242 -19.06 6.96 -19.75
CA ARG A 242 -17.92 7.56 -20.42
C ARG A 242 -16.62 7.44 -19.60
N MET A 243 -16.66 6.78 -18.45
CA MET A 243 -15.51 6.61 -17.55
C MET A 243 -15.09 5.14 -17.43
N PRO A 244 -13.81 4.85 -17.12
CA PRO A 244 -13.31 3.48 -17.02
C PRO A 244 -13.92 2.66 -15.87
N LEU A 245 -13.79 1.33 -15.99
CA LEU A 245 -13.99 0.37 -14.90
C LEU A 245 -12.70 0.24 -14.07
N SER A 246 -12.79 -0.11 -12.78
CA SER A 246 -11.58 -0.37 -11.97
C SER A 246 -10.92 -1.70 -12.34
N HIS A 247 -11.71 -2.65 -12.86
CA HIS A 247 -11.24 -3.96 -13.28
C HIS A 247 -12.05 -4.50 -14.47
N PRO A 248 -11.41 -5.01 -15.54
CA PRO A 248 -12.10 -5.49 -16.75
C PRO A 248 -13.13 -6.61 -16.50
N SER A 249 -12.94 -7.42 -15.46
CA SER A 249 -13.88 -8.50 -15.09
C SER A 249 -15.29 -8.02 -14.74
N PHE A 250 -15.51 -6.73 -14.47
CA PHE A 250 -16.85 -6.18 -14.27
C PHE A 250 -17.59 -5.85 -15.57
N ALA A 251 -16.92 -5.82 -16.72
CA ALA A 251 -17.52 -5.46 -18.01
C ALA A 251 -18.75 -6.32 -18.38
N PRO A 252 -18.78 -7.65 -18.15
CA PRO A 252 -19.96 -8.47 -18.42
C PRO A 252 -21.19 -8.15 -17.55
N PHE A 253 -21.01 -7.40 -16.47
CA PHE A 253 -22.05 -7.10 -15.47
C PHE A 253 -22.57 -5.66 -15.55
N TRP A 254 -22.34 -4.95 -16.66
CA TRP A 254 -22.68 -3.53 -16.80
C TRP A 254 -24.14 -3.22 -16.46
N GLU A 255 -25.09 -3.91 -17.11
CA GLU A 255 -26.53 -3.72 -16.89
C GLU A 255 -26.93 -4.01 -15.45
N GLN A 256 -26.32 -5.01 -14.82
CA GLN A 256 -26.56 -5.37 -13.44
C GLN A 256 -26.04 -4.29 -12.48
N MET A 257 -24.89 -3.66 -12.77
CA MET A 257 -24.40 -2.53 -11.98
C MET A 257 -25.30 -1.29 -12.10
N VAL A 258 -25.84 -1.01 -13.30
CA VAL A 258 -26.86 0.04 -13.49
C VAL A 258 -28.13 -0.28 -12.69
N MET A 259 -28.55 -1.55 -12.67
CA MET A 259 -29.67 -2.00 -11.85
C MET A 259 -29.41 -1.83 -10.35
N LEU A 260 -28.22 -2.18 -9.87
CA LEU A 260 -27.83 -1.98 -8.46
C LEU A 260 -27.94 -0.52 -8.04
N ASP A 261 -27.43 0.40 -8.86
CA ASP A 261 -27.53 1.83 -8.59
C ASP A 261 -28.99 2.31 -8.62
N THR A 262 -29.79 1.81 -9.57
CA THR A 262 -31.23 2.09 -9.67
C THR A 262 -32.01 1.64 -8.43
N LEU A 263 -31.67 0.48 -7.87
CA LEU A 263 -32.27 -0.03 -6.64
C LEU A 263 -31.97 0.89 -5.45
N LYS A 264 -30.71 1.32 -5.29
CA LYS A 264 -30.30 2.28 -4.25
C LYS A 264 -30.98 3.64 -4.42
N ALA A 265 -30.98 4.19 -5.63
CA ALA A 265 -31.63 5.46 -5.93
C ALA A 265 -33.15 5.39 -5.70
N SER A 266 -33.78 4.25 -5.96
CA SER A 266 -35.21 4.04 -5.71
C SER A 266 -35.50 3.93 -4.22
N TYR A 267 -34.68 3.18 -3.47
CA TYR A 267 -34.76 3.11 -2.00
C TYR A 267 -34.64 4.50 -1.37
N LEU A 268 -33.70 5.33 -1.83
CA LEU A 268 -33.53 6.70 -1.33
C LEU A 268 -34.75 7.60 -1.60
N ARG A 269 -35.56 7.31 -2.63
CA ARG A 269 -36.77 8.09 -2.94
C ARG A 269 -38.01 7.63 -2.17
N ASN A 270 -38.16 6.34 -1.89
CA ASN A 270 -39.42 5.77 -1.40
C ASN A 270 -39.32 5.01 -0.06
N GLY A 271 -38.10 4.73 0.43
CA GLY A 271 -37.86 4.02 1.68
C GLY A 271 -38.23 2.53 1.68
N ASP A 272 -38.50 1.92 0.52
CA ASP A 272 -38.91 0.52 0.42
C ASP A 272 -37.71 -0.43 0.64
N LYS A 273 -37.66 -1.02 1.84
CA LYS A 273 -36.60 -1.96 2.25
C LYS A 273 -36.51 -3.22 1.37
N SER A 274 -37.58 -3.60 0.65
CA SER A 274 -37.53 -4.75 -0.26
C SER A 274 -36.53 -4.56 -1.40
N LEU A 275 -36.29 -3.29 -1.80
CA LEU A 275 -35.30 -2.93 -2.81
C LEU A 275 -33.87 -3.25 -2.36
N LEU A 276 -33.57 -3.10 -1.06
CA LEU A 276 -32.27 -3.47 -0.51
C LEU A 276 -32.06 -5.00 -0.52
N GLY A 277 -33.12 -5.78 -0.33
CA GLY A 277 -33.05 -7.23 -0.51
C GLY A 277 -32.65 -7.63 -1.93
N GLY A 278 -33.25 -7.00 -2.95
CA GLY A 278 -32.87 -7.18 -4.35
C GLY A 278 -31.43 -6.72 -4.64
N PHE A 279 -31.02 -5.60 -4.04
CA PHE A 279 -29.65 -5.07 -4.16
C PHE A 279 -28.61 -6.05 -3.60
N PHE A 280 -28.79 -6.54 -2.38
CA PHE A 280 -27.86 -7.46 -1.73
C PHE A 280 -27.74 -8.80 -2.47
N ALA A 281 -28.86 -9.34 -2.96
CA ALA A 281 -28.86 -10.56 -3.76
C ALA A 281 -28.08 -10.39 -5.08
N LEU A 282 -28.36 -9.30 -5.81
CA LEU A 282 -27.74 -9.06 -7.11
C LEU A 282 -26.25 -8.75 -6.97
N ARG A 283 -25.85 -7.89 -6.04
CA ARG A 283 -24.42 -7.56 -5.84
C ARG A 283 -23.64 -8.80 -5.42
N GLY A 284 -24.21 -9.67 -4.57
CA GLY A 284 -23.55 -10.88 -4.11
C GLY A 284 -23.25 -11.84 -5.26
N ALA A 285 -24.14 -11.92 -6.26
CA ALA A 285 -23.90 -12.70 -7.48
C ALA A 285 -22.74 -12.11 -8.31
N ILE A 286 -22.70 -10.78 -8.51
CA ILE A 286 -21.62 -10.11 -9.25
C ILE A 286 -20.28 -10.29 -8.53
N LEU A 287 -20.21 -9.96 -7.24
CA LEU A 287 -18.99 -10.01 -6.46
C LEU A 287 -18.46 -11.45 -6.35
N LYS A 288 -19.32 -12.46 -6.18
CA LYS A 288 -18.91 -13.88 -6.23
C LYS A 288 -18.31 -14.24 -7.59
N ALA A 289 -18.93 -13.82 -8.69
CA ALA A 289 -18.45 -14.14 -10.03
C ALA A 289 -17.10 -13.48 -10.35
N VAL A 290 -16.87 -12.26 -9.85
CA VAL A 290 -15.64 -11.50 -10.13
C VAL A 290 -14.50 -11.83 -9.15
N MET A 291 -14.80 -12.09 -7.88
CA MET A 291 -13.80 -12.23 -6.80
C MET A 291 -13.68 -13.64 -6.20
N GLY A 292 -14.49 -14.61 -6.65
CA GLY A 292 -14.42 -16.01 -6.24
C GLY A 292 -15.22 -16.36 -4.97
N GLU A 293 -15.11 -17.61 -4.52
CA GLU A 293 -15.93 -18.13 -3.40
C GLU A 293 -15.56 -17.55 -2.03
N GLY A 294 -14.33 -17.04 -1.85
CA GLY A 294 -13.92 -16.32 -0.63
C GLY A 294 -14.71 -15.03 -0.38
N ALA A 295 -15.45 -14.53 -1.38
CA ALA A 295 -16.40 -13.43 -1.26
C ALA A 295 -17.81 -13.90 -0.81
N ALA A 296 -17.93 -15.10 -0.20
CA ALA A 296 -19.20 -15.68 0.26
C ALA A 296 -20.00 -14.80 1.25
N ALA A 297 -19.37 -13.82 1.89
CA ALA A 297 -20.02 -12.86 2.80
C ALA A 297 -20.90 -11.78 2.10
N THR A 298 -20.95 -11.76 0.76
CA THR A 298 -21.54 -10.62 0.00
C THR A 298 -23.04 -10.69 -0.23
N LYS A 299 -23.71 -11.77 0.20
CA LYS A 299 -25.12 -12.04 -0.14
C LYS A 299 -26.13 -11.26 0.68
N ASP A 300 -25.79 -10.87 1.92
CA ASP A 300 -26.73 -10.26 2.86
C ASP A 300 -26.09 -9.04 3.58
N GLY A 301 -26.80 -7.91 3.65
CA GLY A 301 -26.48 -6.81 4.58
C GLY A 301 -25.23 -5.98 4.26
N PHE A 302 -24.62 -5.35 5.26
CA PHE A 302 -23.37 -4.58 5.08
C PHE A 302 -22.16 -5.52 5.09
N ILE A 303 -21.24 -5.38 4.13
CA ILE A 303 -19.99 -6.15 4.04
C ILE A 303 -19.03 -5.62 5.08
N GLN A 304 -19.06 -6.24 6.25
CA GLN A 304 -18.03 -6.07 7.25
C GLN A 304 -16.86 -6.99 6.95
N THR A 305 -15.66 -6.43 6.83
CA THR A 305 -14.43 -7.20 7.03
C THR A 305 -14.02 -7.01 8.48
N PRO A 306 -13.88 -8.07 9.29
CA PRO A 306 -13.37 -7.91 10.65
C PRO A 306 -12.02 -7.21 10.54
N ARG A 307 -11.79 -6.20 11.40
CA ARG A 307 -10.46 -5.63 11.59
C ARG A 307 -9.50 -6.80 11.84
N ARG A 308 -8.71 -7.15 10.83
CA ARG A 308 -7.75 -8.25 10.95
C ARG A 308 -6.73 -7.75 11.96
N VAL A 309 -6.75 -8.33 13.16
CA VAL A 309 -5.54 -8.36 13.98
C VAL A 309 -4.53 -9.07 13.09
N ALA A 310 -3.63 -8.29 12.49
CA ALA A 310 -2.55 -8.85 11.69
C ALA A 310 -1.94 -10.00 12.52
N PRO A 311 -1.76 -11.21 11.99
CA PRO A 311 -0.99 -12.21 12.70
C PRO A 311 0.30 -11.55 13.15
N GLU A 312 0.66 -11.74 14.41
CA GLU A 312 1.82 -11.03 14.98
C GLU A 312 3.11 -11.34 14.21
N LEU A 313 3.16 -12.52 13.58
CA LEU A 313 4.32 -13.05 12.90
C LEU A 313 3.92 -13.98 11.75
N LEU A 314 4.59 -13.83 10.60
CA LEU A 314 4.68 -14.82 9.54
C LEU A 314 6.15 -15.21 9.42
N TYR A 315 6.50 -16.41 9.85
CA TYR A 315 7.87 -16.89 9.78
C TYR A 315 8.01 -17.90 8.65
N VAL A 316 8.99 -17.69 7.76
CA VAL A 316 9.23 -18.54 6.59
C VAL A 316 10.67 -19.05 6.56
N CYS A 317 10.82 -20.37 6.46
CA CYS A 317 12.06 -21.03 6.09
C CYS A 317 12.13 -21.17 4.55
N LEU A 318 13.15 -20.56 3.95
CA LEU A 318 13.43 -20.59 2.51
C LEU A 318 14.34 -21.78 2.20
N ALA A 319 13.73 -22.93 1.92
CA ALA A 319 14.41 -24.21 1.82
C ALA A 319 14.94 -24.50 0.41
N ASP A 320 16.22 -24.24 0.20
CA ASP A 320 17.02 -24.66 -0.97
C ASP A 320 17.64 -26.06 -0.79
N LYS A 321 17.64 -26.57 0.44
CA LYS A 321 18.15 -27.87 0.86
C LYS A 321 17.13 -28.61 1.75
N PRO A 322 17.26 -29.93 1.95
CA PRO A 322 16.39 -30.66 2.87
C PRO A 322 16.51 -30.15 4.31
N LEU A 323 15.37 -30.07 5.00
CA LEU A 323 15.33 -29.78 6.44
C LEU A 323 15.94 -30.95 7.23
N ARG A 324 16.88 -30.64 8.14
CA ARG A 324 17.59 -31.66 8.95
C ARG A 324 17.01 -31.86 10.34
N PHE A 325 16.15 -30.93 10.77
CA PHE A 325 15.45 -30.93 12.03
C PHE A 325 14.08 -30.28 11.80
N LYS A 326 13.20 -30.40 12.80
CA LYS A 326 11.85 -29.86 12.70
C LYS A 326 11.84 -28.42 13.24
N TYR A 327 11.54 -27.46 12.37
CA TYR A 327 11.27 -26.10 12.81
C TYR A 327 9.97 -26.01 13.65
N PRO A 328 9.81 -24.95 14.46
CA PRO A 328 8.58 -24.68 15.20
C PRO A 328 7.35 -24.64 14.29
N SER A 329 6.18 -24.92 14.85
CA SER A 329 4.93 -24.98 14.06
C SER A 329 4.54 -23.64 13.42
N PHE A 330 5.03 -22.52 13.95
CA PHE A 330 4.80 -21.19 13.37
C PHE A 330 5.72 -20.88 12.18
N VAL A 331 6.73 -21.71 11.89
CA VAL A 331 7.63 -21.56 10.75
C VAL A 331 7.11 -22.36 9.57
N SER A 332 6.66 -21.66 8.54
CA SER A 332 6.25 -22.25 7.26
C SER A 332 7.45 -22.49 6.36
N THR A 333 7.43 -23.56 5.55
CA THR A 333 8.52 -23.86 4.61
C THR A 333 8.12 -23.50 3.17
N VAL A 334 8.92 -22.67 2.52
CA VAL A 334 8.83 -22.39 1.08
C VAL A 334 10.01 -23.05 0.39
N HIS A 335 9.73 -23.93 -0.58
CA HIS A 335 10.74 -24.75 -1.23
C HIS A 335 11.28 -24.06 -2.48
N ILE A 336 12.60 -24.15 -2.67
CA ILE A 336 13.36 -23.45 -3.71
C ILE A 336 14.18 -24.45 -4.51
N GLY A 337 14.39 -24.17 -5.80
CA GLY A 337 15.26 -24.97 -6.67
C GLY A 337 14.82 -26.43 -6.71
N ASN A 338 15.78 -27.33 -6.45
CA ASN A 338 15.59 -28.77 -6.49
C ASN A 338 14.73 -29.33 -5.34
N GLN A 339 14.36 -28.51 -4.34
CA GLN A 339 13.47 -28.94 -3.24
C GLN A 339 11.99 -28.78 -3.55
N GLN A 340 11.63 -28.16 -4.67
CA GLN A 340 10.25 -27.96 -5.07
C GLN A 340 9.62 -29.28 -5.53
N ALA A 341 8.38 -29.55 -5.13
CA ALA A 341 7.63 -30.76 -5.52
C ALA A 341 6.12 -30.53 -5.47
N ALA A 342 5.35 -31.41 -6.11
CA ALA A 342 3.90 -31.38 -6.04
C ALA A 342 3.40 -31.50 -4.58
N GLY A 343 2.40 -30.70 -4.22
CA GLY A 343 1.82 -30.67 -2.87
C GLY A 343 2.63 -29.88 -1.83
N ARG A 344 3.71 -29.20 -2.23
CA ARG A 344 4.49 -28.28 -1.39
C ARG A 344 4.17 -26.82 -1.73
N VAL A 345 4.53 -25.91 -0.82
CA VAL A 345 4.58 -24.48 -1.14
C VAL A 345 5.91 -24.23 -1.88
N ASN A 346 5.83 -23.97 -3.18
CA ASN A 346 7.00 -23.80 -4.04
C ASN A 346 7.15 -22.35 -4.50
N THR A 347 8.39 -21.89 -4.67
CA THR A 347 8.64 -20.56 -5.23
C THR A 347 8.14 -20.39 -6.66
N ARG A 348 8.16 -21.44 -7.50
CA ARG A 348 7.62 -21.40 -8.87
C ARG A 348 6.11 -21.11 -8.92
N ASP A 349 5.38 -21.49 -7.88
CA ASP A 349 3.93 -21.28 -7.79
C ASP A 349 3.63 -19.86 -7.28
N LEU A 350 4.49 -19.34 -6.40
CA LEU A 350 4.36 -18.00 -5.82
C LEU A 350 4.83 -16.89 -6.76
N ALA A 351 5.94 -17.12 -7.48
CA ALA A 351 6.56 -16.16 -8.38
C ALA A 351 7.29 -16.87 -9.54
N PRO A 352 6.53 -17.37 -10.54
CA PRO A 352 7.09 -18.09 -11.69
C PRO A 352 8.11 -17.26 -12.49
N GLU A 353 8.03 -15.94 -12.45
CA GLU A 353 8.96 -15.03 -13.12
C GLU A 353 10.42 -15.15 -12.63
N TRP A 354 10.65 -15.72 -11.45
CA TRP A 354 11.98 -15.92 -10.88
C TRP A 354 12.57 -17.30 -11.12
N GLU A 355 11.78 -18.24 -11.65
CA GLU A 355 12.23 -19.61 -11.94
C GLU A 355 13.52 -19.66 -12.78
N PRO A 356 13.67 -18.86 -13.87
CA PRO A 356 14.89 -18.87 -14.69
C PRO A 356 16.15 -18.41 -13.95
N TYR A 357 16.01 -17.67 -12.85
CA TYR A 357 17.13 -17.06 -12.12
C TYR A 357 17.44 -17.76 -10.80
N GLN A 358 16.76 -18.86 -10.46
CA GLN A 358 16.91 -19.52 -9.15
C GLN A 358 18.34 -19.97 -8.86
N ALA A 359 19.08 -20.45 -9.87
CA ALA A 359 20.47 -20.85 -9.71
C ALA A 359 21.40 -19.68 -9.32
N GLN A 360 21.04 -18.44 -9.68
CA GLN A 360 21.82 -17.25 -9.38
C GLN A 360 21.39 -16.57 -8.07
N LEU A 361 20.10 -16.67 -7.72
CA LEU A 361 19.49 -15.91 -6.64
C LEU A 361 19.21 -16.75 -5.37
N GLY A 362 19.05 -18.07 -5.49
CA GLY A 362 18.78 -18.94 -4.35
C GLY A 362 17.63 -18.46 -3.47
N SER A 363 17.88 -18.34 -2.16
CA SER A 363 16.91 -17.85 -1.16
C SER A 363 16.41 -16.44 -1.44
N LEU A 364 17.20 -15.57 -2.08
CA LEU A 364 16.76 -14.21 -2.42
C LEU A 364 15.55 -14.20 -3.37
N ALA A 365 15.46 -15.16 -4.29
CA ALA A 365 14.25 -15.33 -5.11
C ALA A 365 13.03 -15.71 -4.26
N GLY A 366 13.24 -16.47 -3.18
CA GLY A 366 12.22 -16.77 -2.17
C GLY A 366 11.73 -15.52 -1.43
N CYS A 367 12.63 -14.61 -1.07
CA CYS A 367 12.25 -13.31 -0.49
C CYS A 367 11.37 -12.49 -1.45
N PHE A 368 11.74 -12.42 -2.74
CA PHE A 368 10.93 -11.71 -3.74
C PHE A 368 9.56 -12.35 -3.93
N ALA A 369 9.50 -13.68 -3.96
CA ALA A 369 8.25 -14.43 -4.05
C ALA A 369 7.33 -14.15 -2.84
N LEU A 370 7.90 -14.16 -1.63
CA LEU A 370 7.16 -13.89 -0.40
C LEU A 370 6.64 -12.45 -0.36
N LYS A 371 7.46 -11.46 -0.75
CA LYS A 371 7.00 -10.08 -0.89
C LYS A 371 5.85 -9.97 -1.90
N GLY A 372 5.99 -10.61 -3.07
CA GLY A 372 4.95 -10.66 -4.09
C GLY A 372 3.64 -11.24 -3.56
N TYR A 373 3.73 -12.32 -2.80
CA TYR A 373 2.59 -12.95 -2.14
C TYR A 373 1.90 -12.01 -1.14
N LEU A 374 2.66 -11.38 -0.22
CA LEU A 374 2.12 -10.44 0.76
C LEU A 374 1.35 -9.28 0.10
N VAL A 375 1.95 -8.68 -0.93
CA VAL A 375 1.34 -7.56 -1.67
C VAL A 375 0.10 -8.00 -2.43
N LYS A 376 0.15 -9.14 -3.14
CA LYS A 376 -0.95 -9.65 -3.97
C LYS A 376 -2.14 -10.09 -3.13
N THR A 377 -1.89 -10.82 -2.05
CA THR A 377 -2.94 -11.35 -1.17
C THR A 377 -3.45 -10.34 -0.15
N ARG A 378 -2.77 -9.19 -0.02
CA ARG A 378 -3.09 -8.19 1.00
C ARG A 378 -3.08 -8.81 2.40
N LEU A 379 -2.11 -9.68 2.66
CA LEU A 379 -1.95 -10.30 3.96
C LEU A 379 -1.35 -9.27 4.92
N GLN A 380 -2.15 -8.82 5.89
CA GLN A 380 -1.66 -7.96 6.98
C GLN A 380 -0.98 -8.84 8.00
N VAL A 381 0.34 -8.70 8.18
CA VAL A 381 1.14 -9.36 9.22
C VAL A 381 2.02 -8.28 9.85
N ARG A 382 2.13 -8.23 11.19
CA ARG A 382 2.95 -7.20 11.85
C ARG A 382 4.45 -7.40 11.55
N ARG A 383 4.92 -8.65 11.67
CA ARG A 383 6.32 -9.02 11.49
C ARG A 383 6.49 -10.17 10.51
N ILE A 384 7.62 -10.16 9.80
CA ILE A 384 8.05 -11.25 8.95
C ILE A 384 9.34 -11.83 9.48
N GLY A 385 9.38 -13.15 9.65
CA GLY A 385 10.56 -13.93 10.04
C GLY A 385 11.11 -14.70 8.85
N LEU A 386 12.42 -14.75 8.72
CA LEU A 386 13.12 -15.42 7.62
C LEU A 386 14.30 -16.26 8.14
N CYS A 387 14.41 -17.48 7.64
CA CYS A 387 15.58 -18.33 7.85
C CYS A 387 15.83 -19.23 6.63
N THR A 388 16.99 -19.90 6.63
CA THR A 388 17.32 -21.00 5.73
C THR A 388 17.38 -22.31 6.53
N PRO A 389 17.40 -23.49 5.90
CA PRO A 389 17.49 -24.78 6.61
C PRO A 389 18.72 -24.94 7.52
N SER A 390 19.76 -24.13 7.29
CA SER A 390 21.00 -24.19 8.04
C SER A 390 21.33 -22.91 8.81
N GLU A 391 20.65 -21.80 8.55
CA GLU A 391 20.99 -20.50 9.16
C GLU A 391 19.72 -19.79 9.66
N PHE A 392 19.77 -19.34 10.90
CA PHE A 392 18.66 -18.65 11.55
C PHE A 392 19.12 -17.79 12.72
N VAL A 393 18.27 -16.84 13.14
CA VAL A 393 18.53 -15.99 14.29
C VAL A 393 17.60 -16.35 15.44
N THR A 394 18.13 -16.40 16.65
CA THR A 394 17.38 -16.64 17.88
C THR A 394 17.44 -15.46 18.84
N ASN A 395 16.46 -15.35 19.72
CA ASN A 395 16.32 -14.29 20.71
C ASN A 395 17.32 -14.44 21.87
N HIS A 396 17.75 -15.67 22.13
CA HIS A 396 18.78 -16.03 23.11
C HIS A 396 19.63 -17.19 22.58
N ALA A 397 20.77 -17.44 23.22
CA ALA A 397 21.73 -18.45 22.76
C ALA A 397 21.19 -19.87 22.97
N ILE A 398 21.33 -20.72 21.95
CA ILE A 398 21.11 -22.16 22.07
C ILE A 398 22.45 -22.81 22.38
N GLY A 399 22.61 -23.33 23.60
CA GLY A 399 23.84 -24.00 24.03
C GLY A 399 25.08 -23.09 24.11
N GLY A 400 26.27 -23.70 24.12
CA GLY A 400 27.56 -23.00 24.19
C GLY A 400 28.14 -22.67 22.81
N ARG A 401 28.79 -21.51 22.68
CA ARG A 401 29.42 -21.10 21.41
C ARG A 401 30.59 -22.02 21.06
N VAL A 402 30.51 -22.67 19.90
CA VAL A 402 31.59 -23.49 19.34
C VAL A 402 32.26 -22.72 18.20
N GLY A 403 33.55 -22.42 18.34
CA GLY A 403 34.37 -21.75 17.32
C GLY A 403 34.46 -20.22 17.43
N ALA A 404 35.32 -19.63 16.59
CA ALA A 404 35.60 -18.18 16.56
C ALA A 404 34.78 -17.40 15.50
N GLY A 405 33.86 -18.07 14.80
CA GLY A 405 33.00 -17.48 13.76
C GLY A 405 31.88 -16.59 14.32
N HIS A 406 31.22 -15.83 13.46
CA HIS A 406 30.14 -14.91 13.87
C HIS A 406 28.83 -15.62 14.25
N ALA A 407 28.59 -16.82 13.71
CA ALA A 407 27.43 -17.64 14.05
C ALA A 407 27.82 -18.71 15.07
N HIS A 408 26.86 -19.09 15.92
CA HIS A 408 26.97 -20.22 16.81
C HIS A 408 26.78 -21.50 16.00
N LEU A 409 27.80 -22.36 15.98
CA LEU A 409 27.73 -23.65 15.30
C LEU A 409 26.94 -24.63 16.16
N LEU A 410 25.84 -25.16 15.62
CA LEU A 410 24.93 -26.07 16.30
C LEU A 410 24.92 -27.44 15.62
N GLU A 411 24.99 -28.50 16.44
CA GLU A 411 24.74 -29.86 15.97
C GLU A 411 23.23 -30.08 15.79
N PRO A 412 22.76 -30.75 14.72
CA PRO A 412 21.33 -31.02 14.52
C PRO A 412 20.64 -31.69 15.72
N ALA A 413 21.37 -32.50 16.48
CA ALA A 413 20.85 -33.18 17.68
C ALA A 413 20.47 -32.23 18.83
N MET A 414 20.96 -30.98 18.80
CA MET A 414 20.61 -29.94 19.78
C MET A 414 19.31 -29.21 19.43
N LEU A 415 18.74 -29.47 18.25
CA LEU A 415 17.64 -28.71 17.66
C LEU A 415 16.37 -29.55 17.65
N ASP A 416 15.66 -29.54 18.78
CA ASP A 416 14.27 -30.00 18.82
C ASP A 416 13.28 -28.85 18.70
N ALA A 417 12.02 -29.19 18.41
CA ALA A 417 10.99 -28.20 18.14
C ALA A 417 10.68 -27.32 19.35
N ALA A 418 10.82 -27.81 20.59
CA ALA A 418 10.51 -27.02 21.79
C ALA A 418 11.61 -26.00 22.08
N VAL A 419 12.88 -26.38 21.89
CA VAL A 419 14.02 -25.46 21.99
C VAL A 419 13.90 -24.34 20.96
N LEU A 420 13.55 -24.68 19.72
CA LEU A 420 13.41 -23.68 18.65
C LEU A 420 12.16 -22.81 18.80
N ASP A 421 11.06 -23.33 19.37
CA ASP A 421 9.82 -22.58 19.56
C ASP A 421 10.06 -21.36 20.46
N ASP A 422 10.72 -21.58 21.60
CA ASP A 422 11.11 -20.53 22.54
C ASP A 422 12.22 -19.62 21.98
N ALA A 423 13.23 -20.21 21.33
CA ALA A 423 14.39 -19.45 20.85
C ALA A 423 14.11 -18.57 19.64
N MET A 424 13.22 -18.98 18.72
CA MET A 424 12.94 -18.25 17.48
C MET A 424 11.77 -17.26 17.59
N GLU A 425 10.94 -17.35 18.65
CA GLU A 425 9.83 -16.43 18.86
C GLU A 425 10.34 -15.03 19.26
N PRO A 426 10.03 -13.97 18.47
CA PRO A 426 10.49 -12.61 18.75
C PRO A 426 9.84 -11.95 19.96
N GLY A 427 8.75 -12.51 20.51
CA GLY A 427 8.03 -11.95 21.65
C GLY A 427 7.45 -10.58 21.30
N THR A 428 7.81 -9.53 22.04
CA THR A 428 7.35 -8.15 21.77
C THR A 428 8.32 -7.31 20.91
N ARG A 429 9.44 -7.89 20.45
CA ARG A 429 10.47 -7.15 19.70
C ARG A 429 10.03 -6.89 18.26
N ASP A 430 10.20 -5.65 17.80
CA ASP A 430 9.91 -5.25 16.41
C ASP A 430 10.89 -5.88 15.40
N PHE A 431 12.14 -6.08 15.83
CA PHE A 431 13.22 -6.66 15.05
C PHE A 431 14.00 -7.69 15.86
N VAL A 432 14.50 -8.72 15.19
CA VAL A 432 15.50 -9.68 15.71
C VAL A 432 16.45 -10.05 14.58
N PHE A 433 17.71 -9.62 14.64
CA PHE A 433 18.71 -9.92 13.61
C PHE A 433 20.07 -10.23 14.23
N GLY A 434 20.96 -10.85 13.46
CA GLY A 434 22.29 -11.25 13.92
C GLY A 434 23.16 -10.05 14.32
N ASP A 435 24.07 -10.26 15.27
CA ASP A 435 24.99 -9.20 15.69
C ASP A 435 25.81 -8.66 14.51
N ALA A 436 25.94 -7.34 14.45
CA ALA A 436 26.57 -6.65 13.34
C ALA A 436 28.09 -6.78 13.44
N LEU A 437 28.72 -7.34 12.42
CA LEU A 437 30.16 -7.52 12.35
C LEU A 437 30.84 -6.19 12.04
N SER A 438 31.86 -5.86 12.82
CA SER A 438 32.77 -4.76 12.53
C SER A 438 33.95 -5.25 11.69
N SER A 439 34.24 -4.55 10.60
CA SER A 439 35.44 -4.82 9.80
C SER A 439 36.72 -4.50 10.59
N GLN A 440 37.56 -5.51 10.87
CA GLN A 440 38.84 -5.32 11.57
C GLN A 440 40.02 -4.93 10.64
N ARG A 441 39.78 -4.75 9.32
CA ARG A 441 40.85 -4.33 8.39
C ARG A 441 41.00 -2.80 8.41
N PRO A 442 42.24 -2.27 8.47
CA PRO A 442 42.47 -0.83 8.37
C PRO A 442 41.96 -0.32 7.01
N ALA A 443 41.05 0.65 7.05
CA ALA A 443 40.36 1.19 5.87
C ALA A 443 41.36 1.83 4.90
N GLY A 444 41.67 1.14 3.81
CA GLY A 444 42.44 1.69 2.69
C GLY A 444 41.50 2.29 1.64
N ASN A 445 40.61 1.46 1.09
CA ASN A 445 39.64 1.86 0.05
C ASN A 445 38.18 1.80 0.53
N GLY A 446 37.94 1.34 1.76
CA GLY A 446 36.62 1.23 2.42
C GLY A 446 36.33 -0.21 2.85
N PRO A 447 35.66 -0.45 4.00
CA PRO A 447 35.48 -1.79 4.57
C PRO A 447 34.89 -2.80 3.60
N TRP A 448 33.89 -2.40 2.81
CA TRP A 448 33.20 -3.31 1.91
C TRP A 448 34.02 -3.60 0.67
N ILE A 449 34.66 -2.59 0.08
CA ILE A 449 35.55 -2.77 -1.08
C ILE A 449 36.75 -3.64 -0.70
N ASP A 450 37.33 -3.42 0.48
CA ASP A 450 38.46 -4.20 0.99
C ASP A 450 38.08 -5.64 1.39
N GLN A 451 36.81 -5.89 1.74
CA GLN A 451 36.25 -7.24 1.91
C GLN A 451 35.94 -7.92 0.58
N CYS A 452 35.75 -7.15 -0.51
CA CYS A 452 35.47 -7.64 -1.85
C CYS A 452 36.75 -7.81 -2.69
N ALA A 453 37.92 -7.97 -2.06
CA ALA A 453 39.24 -7.87 -2.70
C ALA A 453 39.47 -8.80 -3.92
N ASP A 454 38.62 -9.80 -4.15
CA ASP A 454 38.57 -10.52 -5.42
C ASP A 454 38.00 -9.63 -6.53
N ALA A 455 38.78 -9.45 -7.61
CA ALA A 455 38.52 -8.47 -8.66
C ALA A 455 37.09 -8.52 -9.25
N TYR A 456 36.49 -9.71 -9.35
CA TYR A 456 35.14 -9.89 -9.88
C TYR A 456 34.03 -9.37 -8.95
N PHE A 457 34.17 -9.56 -7.64
CA PHE A 457 33.12 -9.17 -6.71
C PHE A 457 33.10 -7.66 -6.48
N THR A 458 34.27 -7.00 -6.47
CA THR A 458 34.34 -5.52 -6.46
C THR A 458 33.70 -4.91 -7.71
N GLU A 459 33.98 -5.46 -8.90
CA GLU A 459 33.38 -4.99 -10.16
C GLU A 459 31.84 -5.07 -10.11
N ASP A 460 31.31 -6.19 -9.62
CA ASP A 460 29.88 -6.40 -9.55
C ASP A 460 29.23 -5.55 -8.44
N LEU A 461 29.90 -5.32 -7.30
CA LEU A 461 29.42 -4.37 -6.28
C LEU A 461 29.30 -2.94 -6.84
N LEU A 462 30.30 -2.47 -7.61
CA LEU A 462 30.24 -1.16 -8.25
C LEU A 462 29.08 -1.06 -9.25
N ARG A 463 28.86 -2.11 -10.06
CA ARG A 463 27.71 -2.18 -10.98
C ARG A 463 26.38 -2.19 -10.24
N PHE A 464 26.30 -2.93 -9.14
CA PHE A 464 25.12 -3.01 -8.31
C PHE A 464 24.79 -1.66 -7.68
N THR A 465 25.79 -0.98 -7.13
CA THR A 465 25.62 0.36 -6.56
C THR A 465 25.22 1.38 -7.62
N ALA A 466 25.82 1.32 -8.82
CA ALA A 466 25.41 2.17 -9.93
C ALA A 466 23.93 1.94 -10.29
N GLU A 467 23.48 0.70 -10.38
CA GLU A 467 22.07 0.39 -10.61
C GLU A 467 21.19 0.86 -9.43
N ALA A 468 21.64 0.74 -8.19
CA ALA A 468 20.94 1.26 -7.02
C ALA A 468 20.74 2.79 -7.06
N VAL A 469 21.72 3.53 -7.59
CA VAL A 469 21.61 4.97 -7.81
C VAL A 469 20.62 5.29 -8.94
N GLU A 470 20.72 4.59 -10.07
CA GLU A 470 19.81 4.75 -11.22
C GLU A 470 18.35 4.49 -10.83
N GLN A 471 18.12 3.47 -9.99
CA GLN A 471 16.79 3.13 -9.47
C GLN A 471 16.37 4.00 -8.27
N ARG A 472 17.18 5.00 -7.89
CA ARG A 472 16.95 5.92 -6.76
C ARG A 472 16.78 5.21 -5.42
N VAL A 473 17.39 4.04 -5.26
CA VAL A 473 17.46 3.31 -3.99
C VAL A 473 18.55 3.91 -3.10
N LEU A 474 19.66 4.36 -3.69
CA LEU A 474 20.67 5.16 -3.02
C LEU A 474 20.71 6.56 -3.65
N ASN A 475 20.63 7.60 -2.83
CA ASN A 475 20.81 8.98 -3.30
C ASN A 475 22.29 9.41 -3.26
N LYS A 476 22.62 10.56 -3.85
CA LYS A 476 23.99 11.10 -3.92
C LYS A 476 24.68 11.18 -2.54
N GLY A 477 23.93 11.49 -1.49
CA GLY A 477 24.43 11.58 -0.12
C GLY A 477 24.64 10.23 0.56
N GLU A 478 24.04 9.14 0.04
CA GLU A 478 24.10 7.79 0.64
C GLU A 478 25.18 6.90 0.02
N VAL A 479 25.66 7.20 -1.19
CA VAL A 479 26.67 6.36 -1.88
C VAL A 479 27.96 6.22 -1.08
N MET A 480 28.51 7.33 -0.58
CA MET A 480 29.75 7.28 0.21
C MET A 480 29.52 6.62 1.58
N PRO A 481 28.47 6.98 2.35
CA PRO A 481 28.13 6.25 3.58
C PRO A 481 27.91 4.75 3.38
N PHE A 482 27.34 4.32 2.27
CA PHE A 482 27.15 2.90 1.94
C PHE A 482 28.48 2.15 1.87
N PHE A 483 29.47 2.68 1.14
CA PHE A 483 30.80 2.06 1.05
C PHE A 483 31.64 2.21 2.32
N ALA A 484 31.38 3.26 3.10
CA ALA A 484 32.07 3.56 4.35
C ALA A 484 31.48 2.83 5.57
N GLU A 485 30.34 2.15 5.44
CA GLU A 485 29.71 1.46 6.56
C GLU A 485 30.62 0.34 7.08
N GLU A 486 31.00 0.45 8.35
CA GLU A 486 31.93 -0.49 9.00
C GLU A 486 31.22 -1.72 9.55
N ARG A 487 29.89 -1.63 9.68
CA ARG A 487 29.05 -2.68 10.25
C ARG A 487 28.33 -3.47 9.16
N PHE A 488 28.26 -4.77 9.37
CA PHE A 488 27.58 -5.68 8.47
C PHE A 488 26.70 -6.63 9.24
N VAL A 489 25.40 -6.65 8.94
CA VAL A 489 24.44 -7.62 9.49
C VAL A 489 24.42 -8.83 8.57
N PRO A 490 24.93 -10.00 9.01
CA PRO A 490 24.91 -11.22 8.19
C PRO A 490 23.49 -11.61 7.80
N GLY A 491 23.30 -11.96 6.53
CA GLY A 491 22.00 -12.20 5.91
C GLY A 491 21.23 -10.92 5.54
N GLY A 492 21.71 -9.73 5.91
CA GLY A 492 21.07 -8.45 5.64
C GLY A 492 19.63 -8.41 6.16
N ILE A 493 18.66 -8.35 5.23
CA ILE A 493 17.22 -8.46 5.52
C ILE A 493 16.61 -9.80 5.04
N GLY A 494 17.44 -10.75 4.60
CA GLY A 494 17.05 -12.08 4.17
C GLY A 494 17.00 -13.11 5.32
N MET A 495 17.44 -12.73 6.52
CA MET A 495 17.49 -13.60 7.69
C MET A 495 17.22 -12.79 8.96
N GLY A 496 16.32 -13.28 9.82
CA GLY A 496 15.88 -12.58 11.04
C GLY A 496 14.40 -12.23 11.01
N VAL A 497 13.95 -11.45 11.99
CA VAL A 497 12.58 -10.94 12.14
C VAL A 497 12.57 -9.44 11.95
N PHE A 498 11.62 -8.96 11.14
CA PHE A 498 11.52 -7.55 10.76
C PHE A 498 10.07 -7.08 10.81
N LEU A 499 9.84 -5.80 11.07
CA LEU A 499 8.55 -5.17 10.78
C LEU A 499 8.23 -5.31 9.29
N THR A 500 7.03 -5.82 8.97
CA THR A 500 6.62 -6.13 7.60
C THR A 500 6.72 -4.90 6.69
N ASP A 501 6.30 -3.73 7.18
CA ASP A 501 6.35 -2.49 6.39
C ASP A 501 7.77 -2.06 6.01
N PHE A 502 8.72 -2.19 6.95
CA PHE A 502 10.13 -1.96 6.66
C PHE A 502 10.64 -2.99 5.64
N TRP A 503 10.41 -4.28 5.92
CA TRP A 503 10.94 -5.36 5.11
C TRP A 503 10.42 -5.32 3.67
N VAL A 504 9.11 -5.13 3.48
CA VAL A 504 8.49 -5.03 2.15
C VAL A 504 9.08 -3.86 1.35
N ARG A 505 9.30 -2.69 1.97
CA ARG A 505 9.96 -1.56 1.29
C ARG A 505 11.40 -1.90 0.91
N ALA A 506 12.19 -2.39 1.87
CA ALA A 506 13.61 -2.65 1.66
C ALA A 506 13.84 -3.77 0.63
N ILE A 507 13.10 -4.87 0.70
CA ILE A 507 13.23 -5.97 -0.27
C ILE A 507 12.71 -5.57 -1.66
N THR A 508 11.73 -4.67 -1.75
CA THR A 508 11.28 -4.11 -3.04
C THR A 508 12.36 -3.25 -3.69
N SER A 509 13.08 -2.45 -2.90
CA SER A 509 14.24 -1.70 -3.39
C SER A 509 15.32 -2.64 -3.91
N ILE A 510 15.69 -3.66 -3.13
CA ILE A 510 16.68 -4.68 -3.53
C ILE A 510 16.23 -5.40 -4.80
N GLU A 511 14.96 -5.81 -4.89
CA GLU A 511 14.41 -6.49 -6.06
C GLU A 511 14.54 -5.62 -7.32
N THR A 512 14.24 -4.33 -7.21
CA THR A 512 14.32 -3.38 -8.33
C THR A 512 15.75 -3.31 -8.86
N VAL A 513 16.74 -3.22 -7.98
CA VAL A 513 18.17 -3.21 -8.35
C VAL A 513 18.58 -4.54 -8.98
N VAL A 514 18.21 -5.67 -8.36
CA VAL A 514 18.54 -7.00 -8.89
C VAL A 514 17.95 -7.21 -10.28
N ARG A 515 16.70 -6.79 -10.52
CA ARG A 515 16.08 -6.85 -11.85
C ARG A 515 16.87 -6.03 -12.88
N GLY A 516 17.27 -4.81 -12.53
CA GLY A 516 18.11 -3.97 -13.38
C GLY A 516 19.45 -4.63 -13.71
N CYS A 517 20.13 -5.17 -12.70
CA CYS A 517 21.39 -5.88 -12.88
C CYS A 517 21.25 -7.13 -13.76
N LEU A 518 20.20 -7.94 -13.55
CA LEU A 518 19.94 -9.11 -14.39
C LEU A 518 19.62 -8.74 -15.82
N GLN A 519 18.84 -7.68 -16.03
CA GLN A 519 18.51 -7.20 -17.38
C GLN A 519 19.75 -6.71 -18.14
N ARG A 520 20.67 -6.01 -17.46
CA ARG A 520 21.87 -5.44 -18.10
C ARG A 520 23.04 -6.42 -18.21
N TYR A 521 23.19 -7.31 -17.23
CA TYR A 521 24.40 -8.12 -17.05
C TYR A 521 24.14 -9.63 -16.94
N GLY A 522 22.87 -10.08 -16.94
CA GLY A 522 22.50 -11.48 -16.69
C GLY A 522 23.09 -12.51 -17.67
N GLN A 523 23.45 -12.11 -18.89
CA GLN A 523 24.11 -12.99 -19.87
C GLN A 523 25.63 -13.16 -19.65
N ARG A 524 26.24 -12.46 -18.69
CA ARG A 524 27.71 -12.44 -18.46
C ARG A 524 28.17 -13.28 -17.26
N ILE A 525 27.28 -14.07 -16.67
CA ILE A 525 27.54 -14.78 -15.40
C ILE A 525 28.08 -16.18 -15.72
N ASP A 526 29.39 -16.36 -15.54
CA ASP A 526 30.03 -17.67 -15.46
C ASP A 526 29.81 -18.29 -14.05
N SER A 527 30.06 -19.58 -13.86
CA SER A 527 29.89 -20.28 -12.59
C SER A 527 30.67 -19.63 -11.43
N ALA A 528 31.75 -18.92 -11.72
CA ALA A 528 32.55 -18.17 -10.74
C ALA A 528 31.86 -16.90 -10.20
N ARG A 529 30.83 -16.37 -10.88
CA ARG A 529 30.07 -15.18 -10.47
C ARG A 529 28.65 -15.50 -9.99
N MET A 530 28.29 -16.78 -10.00
CA MET A 530 27.05 -17.31 -9.48
C MET A 530 27.00 -16.92 -7.99
N HIS A 531 25.98 -16.14 -7.59
CA HIS A 531 25.76 -15.52 -6.26
C HIS A 531 26.32 -14.10 -5.99
N ASN A 532 27.06 -13.45 -6.90
CA ASN A 532 27.56 -12.09 -6.65
C ASN A 532 26.43 -11.07 -6.38
N TRP A 533 25.30 -11.20 -7.06
CA TRP A 533 24.13 -10.33 -6.81
C TRP A 533 23.47 -10.59 -5.45
N VAL A 534 23.51 -11.82 -4.95
CA VAL A 534 23.01 -12.15 -3.62
C VAL A 534 23.88 -11.47 -2.56
N LEU A 535 25.20 -11.55 -2.72
CA LEU A 535 26.15 -10.88 -1.83
C LEU A 535 26.02 -9.34 -1.87
N CYS A 536 25.78 -8.75 -3.04
CA CYS A 536 25.52 -7.31 -3.16
C CYS A 536 24.17 -6.93 -2.51
N ALA A 537 23.13 -7.72 -2.73
CA ALA A 537 21.81 -7.54 -2.13
C ALA A 537 21.85 -7.62 -0.60
N GLU A 538 22.64 -8.54 -0.05
CA GLU A 538 22.86 -8.69 1.39
C GLU A 538 23.48 -7.43 2.01
N ARG A 539 24.49 -6.86 1.36
CA ARG A 539 25.14 -5.60 1.75
C ARG A 539 24.17 -4.43 1.69
N LEU A 540 23.41 -4.30 0.61
CA LEU A 540 22.36 -3.29 0.52
C LEU A 540 21.26 -3.47 1.58
N GLY A 541 20.81 -4.69 1.83
CA GLY A 541 19.87 -4.99 2.90
C GLY A 541 20.41 -4.59 4.28
N SER A 542 21.65 -4.93 4.58
CA SER A 542 22.32 -4.53 5.82
C SER A 542 22.38 -3.00 5.96
N TYR A 543 22.78 -2.28 4.91
CA TYR A 543 22.83 -0.81 4.94
C TYR A 543 21.44 -0.20 5.18
N LEU A 544 20.43 -0.65 4.45
CA LEU A 544 19.05 -0.15 4.58
C LEU A 544 18.50 -0.40 5.99
N LEU A 545 18.80 -1.55 6.59
CA LEU A 545 18.44 -1.87 7.96
C LEU A 545 19.13 -0.94 8.96
N LEU A 546 20.46 -0.83 8.89
CA LEU A 546 21.23 0.01 9.81
C LEU A 546 20.82 1.48 9.70
N ASN A 547 20.62 1.99 8.48
CA ASN A 547 20.14 3.34 8.25
C ASN A 547 18.73 3.55 8.83
N HIS A 548 17.82 2.57 8.65
CA HIS A 548 16.48 2.63 9.24
C HIS A 548 16.53 2.66 10.77
N LEU A 549 17.33 1.78 11.39
CA LEU A 549 17.45 1.72 12.84
C LEU A 549 18.07 2.99 13.42
N THR A 550 19.12 3.50 12.79
CA THR A 550 19.76 4.76 13.21
C THR A 550 18.79 5.93 13.16
N ASN A 551 17.95 6.03 12.14
CA ASN A 551 17.04 7.17 11.99
C ASN A 551 15.73 7.01 12.78
N ALA A 552 15.10 5.83 12.75
CA ALA A 552 13.79 5.61 13.35
C ALA A 552 13.85 5.29 14.86
N TYR A 553 15.01 4.82 15.34
CA TYR A 553 15.20 4.39 16.74
C TYR A 553 16.37 5.13 17.40
N GLU A 554 16.68 6.36 16.98
CA GLU A 554 17.79 7.17 17.53
C GLU A 554 17.70 7.41 19.06
N HIS A 555 16.48 7.34 19.61
CA HIS A 555 16.18 7.63 21.02
C HIS A 555 16.32 6.40 21.94
N ILE A 556 16.66 5.22 21.41
CA ILE A 556 16.88 4.00 22.19
C ILE A 556 18.17 3.30 21.77
N ASP A 557 18.72 2.48 22.68
CA ASP A 557 19.76 1.52 22.29
C ASP A 557 19.15 0.35 21.52
N TRP A 558 18.91 0.59 20.24
CA TRP A 558 18.33 -0.41 19.33
C TRP A 558 19.21 -1.66 19.20
N ARG A 559 20.53 -1.56 19.46
CA ARG A 559 21.44 -2.72 19.42
C ARG A 559 21.11 -3.68 20.55
N ALA A 560 21.10 -3.18 21.79
CA ALA A 560 20.73 -3.99 22.95
C ALA A 560 19.30 -4.55 22.83
N LYS A 561 18.38 -3.80 22.20
CA LYS A 561 16.98 -4.19 22.07
C LYS A 561 16.71 -5.24 20.98
N PHE A 562 17.40 -5.16 19.84
CA PHE A 562 17.03 -5.93 18.63
C PHE A 562 18.08 -6.95 18.19
N THR A 563 19.30 -6.92 18.72
CA THR A 563 20.31 -7.93 18.39
C THR A 563 19.95 -9.28 19.00
N GLY A 564 19.95 -10.30 18.15
CA GLY A 564 19.79 -11.72 18.49
C GLY A 564 21.09 -12.49 18.30
N GLN A 565 21.00 -13.83 18.35
CA GLN A 565 22.11 -14.74 18.16
C GLN A 565 22.00 -15.40 16.78
N SER A 566 23.02 -15.23 15.94
CA SER A 566 23.11 -15.94 14.65
C SER A 566 23.53 -17.38 14.88
N ASN A 567 22.85 -18.33 14.25
CA ASN A 567 23.14 -19.75 14.38
C ASN A 567 23.34 -20.37 12.99
N GLU A 568 24.30 -21.29 12.89
CA GLU A 568 24.55 -22.10 11.71
C GLU A 568 24.60 -23.58 12.10
N VAL A 569 23.91 -24.43 11.35
CA VAL A 569 23.81 -25.87 11.63
C VAL A 569 24.91 -26.62 10.90
N LEU A 570 25.71 -27.37 11.66
CA LEU A 570 26.84 -28.11 11.15
C LEU A 570 26.43 -29.11 10.07
N GLN A 571 27.30 -29.24 9.06
CA GLN A 571 27.21 -30.34 8.10
C GLN A 571 27.97 -31.54 8.66
N PRO A 572 27.35 -32.73 8.75
CA PRO A 572 28.11 -33.92 9.07
C PRO A 572 29.17 -34.11 7.98
N VAL A 573 30.43 -34.21 8.39
CA VAL A 573 31.51 -34.62 7.48
C VAL A 573 31.13 -36.03 7.02
N LEU A 574 30.81 -36.18 5.73
CA LEU A 574 30.80 -37.50 5.10
C LEU A 574 32.24 -38.01 5.19
N THR A 575 32.50 -38.81 6.22
CA THR A 575 33.67 -39.68 6.24
C THR A 575 33.42 -40.71 5.15
N GLU A 576 33.90 -40.42 3.94
CA GLU A 576 34.17 -41.46 2.97
C GLU A 576 35.14 -42.43 3.65
N PHE A 577 34.60 -43.52 4.18
CA PHE A 577 35.38 -44.72 4.45
C PHE A 577 35.96 -45.19 3.12
N VAL A 578 37.16 -44.72 2.80
CA VAL A 578 38.08 -45.46 1.94
C VAL A 578 38.45 -46.71 2.75
N LEU A 579 37.72 -47.80 2.53
CA LEU A 579 38.23 -49.12 2.84
C LEU A 579 39.37 -49.43 1.85
N PRO A 580 40.58 -49.77 2.32
CA PRO A 580 41.60 -50.27 1.43
C PRO A 580 41.33 -51.74 1.07
N LEU A 581 41.31 -51.96 -0.26
CA LEU A 581 41.24 -53.21 -1.04
C LEU A 581 39.85 -53.83 -1.28
#